data_AF-A0A7X7NZE9-F1
#
_entry.id   AF-A0A7X7NZE9-F1
#
_cell.length_a   1.000
_cell.length_b   1.000
_cell.length_c   1.000
_cell.angle_alpha   90.00
_cell.angle_beta   90.00
_cell.angle_gamma   90.00
#
_symmetry.space_group_name_H-M   'P 1'
#
loop_
_entity.id
_entity.type
_entity.pdbx_description
1 polymer ?
#
loop_
_entity_poly.entity_id
_entity_poly.type
_entity_poly.pdbx_seq_one_letter_code
_entity_poly.pdbx_strand_id
1 'polypeptide(L)' 'QWRISMQKLLELEADILCEGHFGIYSPAAAVRKYIEGYLRQYGRK' A
#
# COMPACT_ATOMS: atom_id res chain seq x y z
N GLN A 1 -5.53 -14.10 2.04
CA GLN A 1 -4.14 -13.98 1.52
C GLN A 1 -3.78 -12.53 1.17
N TRP A 2 -4.63 -11.76 0.46
CA TRP A 2 -4.38 -10.36 0.10
C TRP A 2 -3.90 -9.46 1.26
N ARG A 3 -4.57 -9.49 2.42
CA ARG A 3 -4.18 -8.71 3.60
C ARG A 3 -2.72 -8.95 4.01
N ILE A 4 -2.27 -10.21 3.94
CA ILE A 4 -0.89 -10.59 4.28
C ILE A 4 0.07 -10.03 3.24
N SER A 5 -0.27 -10.11 1.95
CA SER A 5 0.55 -9.50 0.89
C SER A 5 0.68 -7.98 1.06
N MET A 6 -0.39 -7.28 1.43
CA MET A 6 -0.34 -5.84 1.70
C MET A 6 0.56 -5.51 2.90
N GLN A 7 0.52 -6.34 3.96
CA GLN A 7 1.44 -6.16 5.09
C GLN A 7 2.91 -6.37 4.69
N LYS A 8 3.20 -7.39 3.87
CA LYS A 8 4.55 -7.59 3.33
C LYS A 8 5.03 -6.41 2.48
N LEU A 9 4.14 -5.77 1.72
CA LEU A 9 4.50 -4.57 0.95
C LEU A 9 4.85 -3.38 1.86
N LEU A 10 4.19 -3.24 3.02
CA LEU A 10 4.53 -2.21 4.00
C LEU A 10 5.91 -2.45 4.63
N GLU A 11 6.28 -3.70 4.87
CA GLU A 11 7.60 -4.08 5.41
C GLU A 11 8.77 -3.76 4.48
N LEU A 12 8.52 -3.58 3.18
CA LEU A 12 9.56 -3.18 2.22
C LEU A 12 9.98 -1.70 2.35
N GLU A 13 9.18 -0.88 3.03
CA GLU A 13 9.41 0.56 3.19
C GLU A 13 9.68 1.30 1.86
N ALA A 14 8.98 0.90 0.80
CA ALA A 14 9.20 1.43 -0.53
C ALA A 14 8.97 2.95 -0.60
N ASP A 15 9.91 3.67 -1.20
CA ASP A 15 9.81 5.12 -1.41
C ASP A 15 8.92 5.49 -2.61
N ILE A 16 8.77 4.55 -3.56
CA ILE A 16 7.96 4.69 -4.76
C ILE A 16 7.09 3.44 -4.97
N LEU A 17 5.80 3.63 -5.21
CA LEU A 17 4.85 2.59 -5.65
C LEU A 17 4.25 3.00 -7.00
N CYS A 18 4.50 2.20 -8.04
CA CYS A 18 3.91 2.40 -9.36
C CYS A 18 2.63 1.56 -9.49
N GLU A 19 1.47 2.18 -9.31
CA GLU A 19 0.17 1.53 -9.48
C GLU A 19 -0.37 1.80 -10.90
N GLY A 20 -0.85 0.75 -11.57
CA GLY A 20 -1.17 0.80 -13.01
C GLY A 20 -2.42 1.59 -13.40
N HIS A 21 -3.35 1.85 -12.47
CA HIS A 21 -4.62 2.53 -12.74
C HIS A 21 -4.69 3.95 -12.18
N PHE A 22 -3.99 4.21 -11.08
CA PHE A 22 -4.04 5.41 -10.26
C PHE A 22 -2.71 6.18 -10.25
N GLY A 23 -1.64 5.62 -10.82
CA GLY A 23 -0.37 6.28 -11.02
C GLY A 23 0.68 5.99 -9.94
N ILE A 24 1.66 6.88 -9.83
CA ILE A 24 2.85 6.70 -9.00
C ILE A 24 2.67 7.41 -7.66
N TYR A 25 2.89 6.70 -6.57
CA TYR A 25 2.92 7.23 -5.21
C TYR A 25 4.36 7.39 -4.74
N SER A 26 4.72 8.59 -4.33
CA SER A 26 5.97 8.93 -3.65
C SER A 26 5.73 10.19 -2.80
N PRO A 27 6.46 10.41 -1.69
CA PRO A 27 7.51 9.56 -1.11
C PRO A 27 6.94 8.38 -0.30
N ALA A 28 7.79 7.64 0.43
CA ALA A 28 7.41 6.49 1.26
C ALA A 28 6.16 6.71 2.15
N ALA A 29 5.98 7.93 2.68
CA ALA A 29 4.80 8.27 3.46
C ALA A 29 3.48 8.19 2.66
N ALA A 30 3.50 8.57 1.38
CA ALA A 30 2.35 8.46 0.49
C ALA A 30 2.06 6.99 0.14
N VAL A 31 3.11 6.18 -0.09
CA VAL A 31 3.00 4.73 -0.31
C VAL A 31 2.35 4.04 0.89
N ARG A 32 2.87 4.30 2.10
CA ARG A 32 2.30 3.77 3.35
C ARG A 32 0.84 4.18 3.52
N LYS A 33 0.51 5.47 3.33
CA LYS A 33 -0.85 5.99 3.44
C LYS A 33 -1.81 5.28 2.48
N TYR A 34 -1.39 5.02 1.25
CA TYR A 34 -2.17 4.31 0.24
C TYR A 34 -2.50 2.88 0.70
N ILE A 35 -1.49 2.08 1.04
CA ILE A 35 -1.66 0.67 1.42
C ILE A 35 -2.49 0.56 2.70
N GLU A 36 -2.20 1.37 3.73
CA GLU A 36 -2.98 1.38 4.96
C GLU A 36 -4.44 1.82 4.75
N GLY A 37 -4.69 2.75 3.82
CA GLY A 37 -6.04 3.17 3.44
C GLY A 37 -6.88 1.99 2.97
N TYR A 38 -6.32 1.18 2.06
CA TYR A 38 -6.96 -0.04 1.59
C TYR A 38 -7.13 -1.08 2.71
N LEU A 39 -6.13 -1.27 3.56
CA LEU A 39 -6.24 -2.18 4.72
C LEU A 39 -7.35 -1.75 5.68
N ARG A 40 -7.50 -0.44 5.96
CA ARG A 40 -8.58 0.07 6.80
C ARG A 40 -9.95 -0.12 6.17
N GLN A 41 -10.08 0.16 4.87
CA GLN A 41 -11.36 0.11 4.17
C GLN A 41 -11.83 -1.32 3.88
N TYR A 42 -10.91 -2.24 3.56
CA TYR A 42 -11.25 -3.58 3.04
C TYR A 42 -10.68 -4.74 3.87
N GLY A 43 -9.77 -4.48 4.81
CA GLY A 43 -9.06 -5.55 5.56
C GLY A 43 -9.86 -6.23 6.68
N ARG A 44 -11.12 -5.82 6.91
CA ARG A 44 -12.03 -6.42 7.91
C ARG A 44 -13.03 -7.44 7.33
N LYS A 45 -13.00 -7.67 6.02
CA LYS A 45 -13.84 -8.68 5.36
C LYS A 45 -13.18 -10.05 5.36
#